data_AF-A4EN75-F1
#
_entry.id   AF-A4EN75-F1
#
_cell.length_a   1.000
_cell.length_b   1.000
_cell.length_c   1.000
_cell.angle_alpha   90.00
_cell.angle_beta   90.00
_cell.angle_gamma   90.00
#
_symmetry.space_group_name_H-M   'P 1'
#
loop_
_entity.id
_entity.type
_entity.pdbx_description
1 polymer ?
#
loop_
_entity_poly.entity_id
_entity_poly.type
_entity_poly.pdbx_seq_one_letter_code
_entity_poly.pdbx_strand_id
1 'polypeptide(L)'
;MDLKEFISQTVSAIADATNELQEKYADDDIVINPPSALSGTDVFQPNSQNYTLRRVQNVQFDVAVTASSETSGGGKAEIKVWSMSLQGGADIAKNAEQVSRVAFSIPMTLKPSVHEATNLDEKKKNSEKANAPTPTQKMPMAGRR
;
A
#
# COMPACT_ATOMS: atom_id res chain seq x y z
N MET A 1 -11.73 -22.16 -0.15
CA MET A 1 -11.48 -20.74 -0.44
C MET A 1 -11.34 -20.58 -1.94
N ASP A 2 -12.09 -19.65 -2.52
CA ASP A 2 -11.91 -19.28 -3.93
C ASP A 2 -10.75 -18.27 -4.07
N LEU A 3 -10.32 -18.01 -5.30
CA LEU A 3 -9.22 -17.07 -5.55
C LEU A 3 -9.54 -15.64 -5.08
N LYS A 4 -10.81 -15.22 -5.18
CA LYS A 4 -11.24 -13.86 -4.81
C LYS A 4 -11.17 -13.64 -3.31
N GLU A 5 -11.70 -14.57 -2.54
CA GLU A 5 -11.68 -14.59 -1.09
C GLU A 5 -10.24 -14.59 -0.61
N PHE A 6 -9.37 -15.42 -1.22
CA PHE A 6 -7.95 -15.50 -0.87
C PHE A 6 -7.24 -14.15 -1.03
N ILE A 7 -7.42 -13.51 -2.18
CA ILE A 7 -6.84 -12.18 -2.44
C ILE A 7 -7.38 -11.18 -1.43
N SER A 8 -8.70 -11.16 -1.21
CA SER A 8 -9.36 -10.20 -0.32
C SER A 8 -8.84 -10.33 1.12
N GLN A 9 -8.80 -11.54 1.67
CA GLN A 9 -8.32 -11.77 3.03
C GLN A 9 -6.83 -11.47 3.18
N THR A 10 -6.02 -11.81 2.17
CA THR A 10 -4.57 -11.51 2.20
C THR A 10 -4.32 -10.01 2.22
N VAL A 11 -5.02 -9.26 1.35
CA VAL A 11 -4.90 -7.81 1.28
C VAL A 11 -5.39 -7.15 2.56
N SER A 12 -6.53 -7.59 3.11
CA SER A 12 -7.04 -7.12 4.40
C SER A 12 -6.04 -7.38 5.53
N ALA A 13 -5.52 -8.60 5.64
CA ALA A 13 -4.55 -8.94 6.68
C ALA A 13 -3.29 -8.07 6.62
N ILE A 14 -2.77 -7.76 5.43
CA ILE A 14 -1.62 -6.85 5.26
C ILE A 14 -1.99 -5.43 5.75
N ALA A 15 -3.16 -4.92 5.34
CA ALA A 15 -3.61 -3.58 5.72
C ALA A 15 -3.86 -3.46 7.24
N ASP A 16 -4.53 -4.45 7.82
CA ASP A 16 -4.86 -4.51 9.25
C ASP A 16 -3.59 -4.61 10.09
N ALA A 17 -2.67 -5.53 9.73
CA ALA A 17 -1.37 -5.64 10.40
C ALA A 17 -0.58 -4.33 10.32
N THR A 18 -0.64 -3.62 9.19
CA THR A 18 0.04 -2.31 9.06
C THR A 18 -0.54 -1.30 10.04
N ASN A 19 -1.86 -1.25 10.19
CA ASN A 19 -2.54 -0.34 11.12
C ASN A 19 -2.17 -0.68 12.58
N GLU A 20 -2.25 -1.95 12.95
CA GLU A 20 -1.93 -2.42 14.30
C GLU A 20 -0.47 -2.16 14.65
N LEU A 21 0.46 -2.38 13.72
CA LEU A 21 1.89 -2.11 13.94
C LEU A 21 2.17 -0.61 14.10
N GLN A 22 1.49 0.25 13.33
CA GLN A 22 1.61 1.70 13.51
C GLN A 22 1.12 2.15 14.89
N GLU A 23 0.04 1.56 15.39
CA GLU A 23 -0.48 1.88 16.73
C GLU A 23 0.42 1.33 17.82
N LYS A 24 0.91 0.10 17.67
CA LYS A 24 1.78 -0.58 18.64
C LYS A 24 3.10 0.16 18.87
N TYR A 25 3.67 0.72 17.81
CA TYR A 25 4.98 1.37 17.84
C TYR A 25 4.89 2.90 17.82
N ALA A 26 3.72 3.48 18.15
CA ALA A 26 3.51 4.93 18.09
C ALA A 26 4.46 5.74 19.00
N ASP A 27 4.89 5.16 20.12
CA ASP A 27 5.78 5.79 21.11
C ASP A 27 7.25 5.32 20.99
N ASP A 28 7.53 4.41 20.06
CA ASP A 28 8.86 3.86 19.82
C ASP A 28 9.53 4.56 18.62
N ASP A 29 10.86 4.46 18.51
CA ASP A 29 11.62 4.95 17.35
C ASP A 29 11.51 3.98 16.14
N ILE A 30 10.30 3.49 15.87
CA ILE A 30 10.00 2.51 14.81
C ILE A 30 8.89 3.06 13.92
N VAL A 31 9.23 3.37 12.67
CA VAL A 31 8.29 3.94 11.69
C VAL A 31 7.79 2.87 10.72
N ILE A 32 6.51 2.52 10.84
CA ILE A 32 5.83 1.58 9.93
C ILE A 32 5.24 2.33 8.73
N ASN A 33 5.56 1.86 7.52
CA ASN A 33 5.24 2.53 6.26
C ASN A 33 5.72 3.99 6.22
N PRO A 34 7.06 4.21 6.25
CA PRO A 34 7.63 5.55 6.27
C PRO A 34 7.33 6.31 4.97
N PRO A 35 7.27 7.66 5.03
CA PRO A 35 7.03 8.49 3.86
C PRO A 35 8.14 8.33 2.81
N SER A 36 7.79 8.41 1.53
CA SER A 36 8.76 8.30 0.43
C SER A 36 9.22 9.67 -0.07
N ALA A 37 10.48 9.77 -0.51
CA ALA A 37 11.00 10.96 -1.16
C ALA A 37 10.46 11.11 -2.60
N LEU A 38 10.52 12.35 -3.12
CA LEU A 38 10.00 12.77 -4.43
C LEU A 38 10.63 12.07 -5.63
N SER A 39 11.79 11.46 -5.45
CA SER A 39 12.65 10.97 -6.54
C SER A 39 12.42 9.51 -6.93
N GLY A 40 11.32 8.89 -6.48
CA GLY A 40 11.01 7.47 -6.76
C GLY A 40 9.98 7.27 -7.87
N THR A 41 10.14 6.22 -8.68
CA THR A 41 9.16 5.79 -9.70
C THR A 41 7.89 5.16 -9.11
N ASP A 42 7.95 4.71 -7.86
CA ASP A 42 6.89 3.93 -7.21
C ASP A 42 6.14 4.77 -6.18
N VAL A 43 5.64 5.94 -6.59
CA VAL A 43 4.93 6.87 -5.70
C VAL A 43 3.54 7.19 -6.24
N PHE A 44 2.52 6.99 -5.41
CA PHE A 44 1.14 7.31 -5.73
C PHE A 44 0.77 8.72 -5.26
N GLN A 45 0.15 9.50 -6.16
CA GLN A 45 -0.28 10.88 -5.90
C GLN A 45 -1.76 11.06 -6.28
N PRO A 46 -2.70 11.06 -5.32
CA PRO A 46 -4.08 11.40 -5.64
C PRO A 46 -4.21 12.90 -6.01
N ASN A 47 -4.70 13.20 -7.23
CA ASN A 47 -4.97 14.54 -7.78
C ASN A 47 -3.84 15.59 -7.64
N SER A 48 -2.71 15.34 -8.32
CA SER A 48 -1.46 16.09 -8.18
C SER A 48 -1.45 17.52 -8.75
N GLN A 49 -1.09 18.48 -7.88
CA GLN A 49 0.18 19.25 -8.01
C GLN A 49 0.93 19.42 -6.66
N ASN A 50 0.42 18.87 -5.54
CA ASN A 50 0.93 19.17 -4.20
C ASN A 50 1.08 17.96 -3.24
N TYR A 51 2.06 17.10 -3.52
CA TYR A 51 2.96 16.51 -2.50
C TYR A 51 2.38 15.66 -1.35
N THR A 52 1.73 14.54 -1.66
CA THR A 52 1.69 13.38 -0.74
C THR A 52 2.33 12.19 -1.46
N LEU A 53 3.35 11.56 -0.86
CA LEU A 53 4.21 10.59 -1.54
C LEU A 53 4.09 9.22 -0.87
N ARG A 54 3.01 8.52 -1.20
CA ARG A 54 2.82 7.16 -0.71
C ARG A 54 3.56 6.20 -1.61
N ARG A 55 4.40 5.36 -1.02
CA ARG A 55 5.06 4.28 -1.76
C ARG A 55 4.01 3.31 -2.28
N VAL A 56 4.04 3.04 -3.58
CA VAL A 56 3.34 1.93 -4.19
C VAL A 56 4.16 0.67 -3.94
N GLN A 57 3.53 -0.33 -3.35
CA GLN A 57 4.12 -1.65 -3.15
C GLN A 57 3.37 -2.66 -4.01
N ASN A 58 4.11 -3.50 -4.72
CA ASN A 58 3.54 -4.56 -5.53
C ASN A 58 3.47 -5.83 -4.69
N VAL A 59 2.27 -6.23 -4.27
CA VAL A 59 2.05 -7.53 -3.64
C VAL A 59 2.04 -8.58 -4.73
N GLN A 60 3.08 -9.42 -4.75
CA GLN A 60 3.22 -10.50 -5.72
C GLN A 60 2.46 -11.73 -5.22
N PHE A 61 1.51 -12.19 -6.05
CA PHE A 61 0.76 -13.40 -5.85
C PHE A 61 1.27 -14.46 -6.80
N ASP A 62 1.57 -15.62 -6.25
CA ASP A 62 1.94 -16.82 -6.99
C ASP A 62 1.15 -17.99 -6.41
N VAL A 63 0.05 -18.33 -7.08
CA VAL A 63 -1.01 -19.16 -6.51
C VAL A 63 -1.28 -20.39 -7.37
N ALA A 64 -1.25 -21.56 -6.74
CA ALA A 64 -1.76 -22.79 -7.32
C ALA A 64 -3.29 -22.81 -7.22
N VAL A 65 -3.97 -23.04 -8.35
CA VAL A 65 -5.42 -23.07 -8.45
C VAL A 65 -5.90 -24.36 -9.11
N THR A 66 -7.06 -24.84 -8.67
CA THR A 66 -7.76 -25.97 -9.28
C THR A 66 -9.14 -25.52 -9.74
N ALA A 67 -9.59 -26.08 -10.86
CA ALA A 67 -10.97 -25.91 -11.29
C ALA A 67 -11.83 -26.96 -10.58
N SER A 68 -12.81 -26.54 -9.79
CA SER A 68 -13.85 -27.48 -9.33
C SER A 68 -15.05 -27.37 -10.25
N SER A 69 -15.29 -28.41 -11.05
CA SER A 69 -16.57 -28.60 -11.73
C SER A 69 -17.49 -29.37 -10.79
N GLU A 70 -18.49 -28.71 -10.20
CA GLU A 70 -19.64 -29.44 -9.68
C GLU A 70 -20.43 -29.97 -10.89
N THR A 71 -20.20 -31.24 -11.25
CA THR A 71 -20.86 -31.91 -12.38
C THR A 71 -22.35 -32.23 -12.13
N SER A 72 -22.92 -31.83 -10.99
CA SER A 72 -24.34 -32.00 -10.69
C SER A 72 -25.12 -30.69 -10.83
N GLY A 73 -25.56 -30.38 -12.04
CA GLY A 73 -26.69 -29.46 -12.28
C GLY A 73 -26.37 -27.96 -12.22
N GLY A 74 -25.91 -27.39 -13.34
CA GLY A 74 -26.05 -25.95 -13.63
C GLY A 74 -25.23 -24.97 -12.80
N GLY A 75 -24.34 -25.44 -11.92
CA GLY A 75 -23.49 -24.61 -11.05
C GLY A 75 -22.34 -23.93 -11.80
N LYS A 76 -22.06 -22.67 -11.44
CA LYS A 76 -20.98 -21.85 -11.99
C LYS A 76 -19.63 -22.55 -11.77
N ALA A 77 -18.76 -22.55 -12.78
CA ALA A 77 -17.38 -23.00 -12.60
C ALA A 77 -16.65 -22.04 -11.65
N GLU A 78 -16.11 -22.55 -10.55
CA GLU A 78 -15.38 -21.79 -9.53
C GLU A 78 -13.90 -22.20 -9.48
N ILE A 79 -13.02 -21.20 -9.33
CA ILE A 79 -11.57 -21.38 -9.19
C ILE A 79 -11.22 -21.44 -7.72
N LYS A 80 -10.66 -22.57 -7.27
CA LYS A 80 -10.26 -22.78 -5.87
C LYS A 80 -8.75 -22.68 -5.70
N VAL A 81 -8.31 -22.08 -4.61
CA VAL A 81 -6.88 -22.01 -4.24
C VAL A 81 -6.47 -23.31 -3.57
N TRP A 82 -5.35 -23.88 -4.00
CA TRP A 82 -4.80 -25.10 -3.43
C TRP A 82 -3.92 -24.76 -2.21
N SER A 83 -4.28 -25.27 -1.03
CA SER A 83 -3.48 -25.17 0.19
C SER A 83 -2.94 -26.55 0.57
N MET A 84 -1.61 -26.65 0.66
CA MET A 84 -0.93 -27.88 1.05
C MET A 84 -0.77 -27.89 2.57
N SER A 85 -1.71 -28.49 3.30
CA SER A 85 -1.54 -28.79 4.72
C SER A 85 -0.72 -30.08 4.87
N LEU A 86 0.38 -30.03 5.63
CA LEU A 86 1.38 -31.10 5.77
C LEU A 86 0.87 -32.44 6.34
N GLN A 87 -0.43 -32.61 6.60
CA GLN A 87 -0.99 -33.78 7.30
C GLN A 87 -1.48 -34.92 6.37
N GLY A 88 -1.58 -34.70 5.05
CA GLY A 88 -2.29 -35.62 4.13
C GLY A 88 -1.44 -36.17 2.99
N GLY A 89 -0.46 -37.03 3.29
CA GLY A 89 0.52 -37.56 2.32
C GLY A 89 -0.03 -38.47 1.19
N ALA A 90 -1.29 -38.88 1.22
CA ALA A 90 -1.82 -39.92 0.33
C ALA A 90 -2.60 -39.41 -0.91
N ASP A 91 -3.20 -38.21 -0.85
CA ASP A 91 -4.02 -37.64 -1.94
C ASP A 91 -3.22 -36.73 -2.91
N ILE A 92 -1.91 -36.58 -2.67
CA ILE A 92 -1.03 -35.63 -3.36
C ILE A 92 -0.79 -36.02 -4.82
N ALA A 93 -0.72 -37.32 -5.13
CA ALA A 93 -0.33 -37.79 -6.46
C ALA A 93 -1.45 -37.75 -7.51
N LYS A 94 -2.73 -37.88 -7.11
CA LYS A 94 -3.87 -37.92 -8.05
C LYS A 94 -4.41 -36.54 -8.43
N ASN A 95 -4.17 -35.52 -7.61
CA ASN A 95 -4.70 -34.17 -7.83
C ASN A 95 -3.74 -33.25 -8.59
N ALA A 96 -2.47 -33.66 -8.78
CA ALA A 96 -1.45 -32.86 -9.44
C ALA A 96 -1.77 -32.56 -10.92
N GLU A 97 -2.52 -33.42 -11.61
CA GLU A 97 -2.86 -33.27 -13.04
C GLU A 97 -3.85 -32.12 -13.33
N GLN A 98 -4.56 -31.58 -12.32
CA GLN A 98 -5.54 -30.50 -12.48
C GLN A 98 -5.14 -29.18 -11.80
N VAL A 99 -3.87 -29.03 -11.40
CA VAL A 99 -3.37 -27.79 -10.79
C VAL A 99 -2.83 -26.85 -11.86
N SER A 100 -3.48 -25.70 -12.03
CA SER A 100 -2.97 -24.57 -12.80
C SER A 100 -2.27 -23.58 -11.87
N ARG A 101 -1.38 -22.74 -12.39
CA ARG A 101 -0.67 -21.71 -11.60
C ARG A 101 -0.99 -20.33 -12.16
N VAL A 102 -1.32 -19.39 -11.28
CA VAL A 102 -1.61 -18.00 -11.64
C VAL A 102 -0.64 -17.09 -10.88
N ALA A 103 0.14 -16.31 -11.62
CA ALA A 103 1.08 -15.34 -11.07
C ALA A 103 0.71 -13.93 -11.54
N PHE A 104 0.58 -12.99 -10.60
CA PHE A 104 0.23 -11.60 -10.87
C PHE A 104 0.67 -10.70 -9.71
N SER A 105 0.63 -9.38 -9.93
CA SER A 105 0.94 -8.39 -8.90
C SER A 105 -0.19 -7.40 -8.71
N ILE A 106 -0.50 -7.07 -7.46
CA ILE A 106 -1.42 -5.97 -7.13
C ILE A 106 -0.59 -4.79 -6.62
N PRO A 107 -0.51 -3.66 -7.36
CA PRO A 107 0.04 -2.42 -6.82
C PRO A 107 -0.91 -1.83 -5.79
N MET A 108 -0.41 -1.50 -4.60
CA MET A 108 -1.21 -0.86 -3.55
C MET A 108 -0.39 0.07 -2.66
N THR A 109 -1.09 0.96 -1.96
CA THR A 109 -0.50 1.83 -0.93
C THR A 109 -1.13 1.53 0.43
N LEU A 110 -0.32 1.47 1.46
CA LEU A 110 -0.77 1.26 2.84
C LEU A 110 -1.08 2.59 3.55
N LYS A 111 -1.70 2.51 4.73
CA LYS A 111 -1.99 3.68 5.58
C LYS A 111 -0.70 4.46 5.85
N PRO A 112 -0.69 5.79 5.67
CA PRO A 112 0.51 6.59 5.90
C PRO A 112 0.87 6.65 7.40
N SER A 113 2.15 6.73 7.69
CA SER A 113 2.62 7.01 9.06
C SER A 113 2.31 8.45 9.48
N VAL A 114 2.30 8.72 10.78
CA VAL A 114 2.10 10.06 11.35
C VAL A 114 3.11 11.09 10.82
N HIS A 115 4.32 10.65 10.47
CA HIS A 115 5.36 11.50 9.89
C HIS A 115 4.99 12.08 8.52
N GLU A 116 4.09 11.44 7.77
CA GLU A 116 3.58 12.00 6.51
C GLU A 116 2.80 13.30 6.76
N ALA A 117 1.98 13.35 7.81
CA ALA A 117 1.25 14.56 8.19
C ALA A 117 2.19 15.66 8.68
N THR A 118 3.19 15.31 9.50
CA THR A 118 4.21 16.27 9.97
C THR A 118 4.96 16.91 8.80
N ASN A 119 5.41 16.09 7.84
CA ASN A 119 6.13 16.57 6.66
C ASN A 119 5.28 17.49 5.77
N LEU A 120 3.98 17.20 5.66
CA LEU A 120 3.02 18.05 4.95
C LEU A 120 2.88 19.43 5.60
N ASP A 121 2.83 19.48 6.94
CA ASP A 121 2.69 20.73 7.68
C ASP A 121 3.97 21.57 7.66
N GLU A 122 5.14 20.94 7.76
CA GLU A 122 6.43 21.63 7.60
C GLU A 122 6.58 22.23 6.21
N LYS A 123 6.17 21.49 5.17
CA LYS A 123 6.19 21.97 3.79
C LYS A 123 5.32 23.21 3.62
N LYS A 124 4.08 23.19 4.14
CA LYS A 124 3.18 24.35 4.08
C LYS A 124 3.81 25.58 4.75
N LYS A 125 4.31 25.43 5.98
CA LYS A 125 5.00 26.51 6.72
C LYS A 125 6.20 27.08 5.95
N ASN A 126 7.01 26.22 5.32
CA ASN A 126 8.16 26.66 4.54
C ASN A 126 7.74 27.39 3.26
N SER A 127 6.67 26.94 2.58
CA SER A 127 6.13 27.62 1.40
C SER A 127 5.53 28.98 1.72
N GLU A 128 4.87 29.13 2.87
CA GLU A 128 4.31 30.39 3.36
C GLU A 128 5.42 31.37 3.76
N LYS A 129 6.47 30.89 4.43
CA LYS A 129 7.66 31.71 4.75
C LYS A 129 8.41 32.17 3.51
N ALA A 130 8.54 31.32 2.50
CA ALA A 130 9.19 31.67 1.23
C ALA A 130 8.40 32.71 0.42
N ASN A 131 7.09 32.77 0.60
CA ASN A 131 6.21 33.72 -0.08
C ASN A 131 5.85 34.95 0.77
N ALA A 132 6.37 35.07 1.99
CA ALA A 132 6.14 36.25 2.83
C ALA A 132 6.88 37.47 2.23
N PRO A 133 6.22 38.62 2.05
CA PRO A 133 6.86 39.82 1.50
C PRO A 133 7.96 40.30 2.47
N THR A 134 9.17 40.48 1.95
CA THR A 134 10.32 41.02 2.70
C THR A 134 9.93 42.36 3.34
N PRO A 135 10.15 42.57 4.66
CA PRO A 135 9.76 43.81 5.30
C PRO A 135 10.54 44.95 4.65
N THR A 136 9.81 45.87 4.01
CA THR A 136 10.36 47.05 3.34
C THR A 136 11.15 47.84 4.38
N GLN A 137 12.47 47.80 4.27
CA GLN A 137 13.37 48.57 5.13
C GLN A 137 13.02 50.05 4.91
N LYS A 138 12.36 50.68 5.88
CA LYS A 138 12.03 52.11 5.84
C LYS A 138 13.33 52.89 5.69
N MET A 139 13.66 53.31 4.48
CA MET A 139 14.73 54.27 4.25
C MET A 139 14.35 55.58 4.94
N PRO A 140 15.19 56.14 5.83
CA PRO A 140 14.93 57.46 6.37
C PRO A 140 15.05 58.46 5.23
N MET A 141 13.95 59.13 4.90
CA MET A 141 13.95 60.24 3.95
C MET A 141 14.78 61.37 4.56
N ALA A 142 16.06 61.41 4.17
CA ALA A 142 16.94 62.52 4.45
C ALA A 142 16.36 63.78 3.79
N GLY A 143 16.10 64.79 4.62
CA GLY A 143 15.46 66.02 4.23
C GLY A 143 16.10 66.67 3.01
N ARG A 144 15.25 67.07 2.06
CA ARG A 144 15.62 68.10 1.09
C ARG A 144 15.14 69.44 1.64
N ARG A 145 16.16 70.26 1.90
CA ARG A 145 16.25 71.72 2.08
C ARG A 145 15.00 72.53 1.75
#